data_AF-A0A160KTH4-F1
#
_entry.id   AF-A0A160KTH4-F1
#
_cell.length_a   1.000
_cell.length_b   1.000
_cell.length_c   1.000
_cell.angle_alpha   90.00
_cell.angle_beta   90.00
_cell.angle_gamma   90.00
#
_symmetry.space_group_name_H-M   'P 1'
#
loop_
_entity.id
_entity.type
_entity.pdbx_description
1 polymer ?
#
loop_
_entity_poly.entity_id
_entity_poly.type
_entity_poly.pdbx_seq_one_letter_code
_entity_poly.pdbx_strand_id
1 'polypeptide(L)'
;MIYTTNAIESLNFQLRKVTKNRGHFPNDAAVIKLLWLAICDIEDKRARDRARDRGRPAAERRAEGRLVEGQVVTNWKKALEQLSIAFPERIHRYL
;
A
#
# COMPACT_ATOMS: atom_id res chain seq x y z
N MET A 1 -11.39 18.55 2.76
CA MET A 1 -10.16 18.12 2.05
C MET A 1 -9.60 16.92 2.80
N ILE A 2 -9.61 15.72 2.21
CA ILE A 2 -8.92 14.57 2.81
C ILE A 2 -7.43 14.83 2.57
N TYR A 3 -6.64 15.03 3.62
CA TYR A 3 -5.18 15.03 3.51
C TYR A 3 -4.74 13.59 3.29
N THR A 4 -4.74 13.14 2.04
CA THR A 4 -4.44 11.75 1.64
C THR A 4 -2.96 11.38 1.79
N THR A 5 -2.11 12.32 2.24
CA THR A 5 -0.67 12.14 2.41
C THR A 5 -0.32 11.18 3.55
N ASN A 6 -1.04 11.25 4.68
CA ASN A 6 -0.72 10.43 5.86
C ASN A 6 -0.80 8.92 5.60
N ALA A 7 -1.77 8.48 4.80
CA ALA A 7 -1.95 7.07 4.47
C ALA A 7 -0.83 6.55 3.55
N ILE A 8 -0.48 7.36 2.54
CA ILE A 8 0.60 7.06 1.59
C ILE A 8 1.96 7.08 2.29
N GLU A 9 2.18 8.05 3.18
CA GLU A 9 3.39 8.16 4.00
C GLU A 9 3.53 6.99 4.98
N SER A 10 2.46 6.61 5.68
CA SER A 10 2.44 5.45 6.59
C SER A 10 2.80 4.16 5.84
N LEU A 11 2.25 3.95 4.64
CA LEU A 11 2.56 2.80 3.80
C LEU A 11 4.04 2.83 3.33
N ASN A 12 4.50 3.95 2.79
CA ASN A 12 5.88 4.11 2.33
C ASN A 12 6.89 3.91 3.46
N PHE A 13 6.59 4.40 4.66
CA PHE A 13 7.43 4.19 5.84
C PHE A 13 7.57 2.70 6.17
N GLN A 14 6.46 1.96 6.17
CA GLN A 14 6.46 0.51 6.46
C GLN A 14 7.21 -0.28 5.38
N LEU A 15 7.03 0.06 4.10
CA LEU A 15 7.77 -0.57 3.00
C LEU A 15 9.29 -0.31 3.13
N ARG A 16 9.69 0.94 3.40
CA ARG A 16 11.11 1.28 3.66
C ARG A 16 11.67 0.52 4.85
N LYS A 17 10.88 0.32 5.90
CA LYS A 17 11.30 -0.45 7.08
C LYS A 17 11.63 -1.91 6.74
N VAL A 18 10.81 -2.54 5.89
CA VAL A 18 11.01 -3.94 5.46
C VAL A 18 12.21 -4.10 4.54
N THR A 19 12.52 -3.08 3.73
CA THR A 19 13.65 -3.12 2.79
C THR A 19 14.96 -2.57 3.36
N LYS A 20 14.94 -1.79 4.45
CA LYS A 20 16.11 -1.12 5.04
C LYS A 20 17.31 -2.06 5.27
N ASN A 21 17.06 -3.29 5.70
CA ASN A 21 18.10 -4.27 6.03
C ASN A 21 18.40 -5.25 4.87
N ARG A 22 17.81 -5.04 3.69
CA ARG A 22 18.00 -5.90 2.51
C ARG A 22 18.63 -5.10 1.37
N GLY A 23 19.96 -5.04 1.38
CA GLY A 23 20.76 -4.25 0.43
C GLY A 23 20.92 -4.88 -0.96
N HIS A 24 20.97 -6.21 -1.05
CA HIS A 24 21.04 -6.94 -2.32
C HIS A 24 19.94 -7.98 -2.42
N PHE A 25 19.34 -8.06 -3.60
CA PHE A 25 18.38 -9.08 -3.96
C PHE A 25 18.93 -9.94 -5.09
N PRO A 26 18.68 -11.25 -5.09
CA PRO A 26 19.22 -12.16 -6.10
C PRO A 26 18.61 -11.94 -7.50
N ASN A 27 17.40 -11.38 -7.59
CA ASN A 27 16.74 -10.96 -8.83
C ASN A 27 15.54 -10.04 -8.51
N ASP A 28 14.96 -9.42 -9.54
CA ASP A 28 13.80 -8.52 -9.43
C ASP A 28 12.57 -9.23 -8.82
N ALA A 29 12.36 -10.51 -9.16
CA ALA A 29 11.23 -11.28 -8.64
C ALA A 29 11.28 -11.44 -7.11
N ALA A 30 12.48 -11.54 -6.52
CA ALA A 30 12.66 -11.60 -5.08
C ALA A 30 12.25 -10.30 -4.39
N VAL A 31 12.55 -9.13 -5.00
CA VAL A 31 12.10 -7.82 -4.51
C VAL A 31 10.59 -7.72 -4.57
N ILE A 32 10.00 -8.08 -5.70
CA ILE A 32 8.55 -8.01 -5.92
C ILE A 32 7.82 -8.91 -4.90
N LYS A 33 8.29 -10.15 -4.72
CA LYS A 33 7.72 -11.07 -3.74
C LYS A 33 7.81 -10.53 -2.32
N LEU A 34 8.93 -9.91 -1.97
CA LEU A 34 9.09 -9.30 -0.65
C LEU A 34 8.11 -8.13 -0.44
N LEU A 35 8.03 -7.21 -1.41
CA LEU A 35 7.13 -6.07 -1.32
C LEU A 35 5.67 -6.51 -1.23
N TRP A 36 5.29 -7.54 -2.00
CA TRP A 36 3.96 -8.14 -1.90
C TRP A 36 3.68 -8.70 -0.51
N LEU A 37 4.58 -9.51 0.04
CA LEU A 37 4.45 -10.05 1.41
C LEU A 37 4.37 -8.95 2.47
N ALA A 38 5.14 -7.87 2.29
CA ALA A 38 5.09 -6.72 3.18
C ALA A 38 3.71 -6.05 3.15
N ILE A 39 3.14 -5.84 1.95
CA ILE A 39 1.80 -5.26 1.80
C ILE A 39 0.75 -6.15 2.46
N CYS A 40 0.82 -7.47 2.27
CA CYS A 40 -0.09 -8.41 2.92
C CYS A 40 -0.01 -8.34 4.45
N ASP A 41 1.20 -8.34 5.03
CA ASP A 41 1.37 -8.23 6.49
C ASP A 41 0.83 -6.91 7.05
N ILE A 42 1.05 -5.80 6.34
CA ILE A 42 0.51 -4.48 6.69
C ILE A 42 -1.02 -4.51 6.72
N GLU A 43 -1.65 -5.06 5.67
CA GLU A 43 -3.11 -5.16 5.59
C GLU A 43 -3.69 -6.11 6.64
N ASP A 44 -3.03 -7.24 6.90
CA ASP A 44 -3.43 -8.18 7.95
C ASP A 44 -3.36 -7.54 9.34
N LYS A 45 -2.32 -6.74 9.60
CA LYS A 45 -2.20 -5.97 10.84
C LYS A 45 -3.32 -4.94 10.96
N ARG A 46 -3.59 -4.16 9.91
CA ARG A 46 -4.70 -3.20 9.88
C ARG A 46 -6.04 -3.90 10.07
N ALA A 47 -6.22 -5.08 9.49
CA ALA A 47 -7.43 -5.89 9.65
C ALA A 47 -7.62 -6.36 11.10
N ARG A 48 -6.57 -6.83 11.75
CA ARG A 48 -6.58 -7.18 13.18
C ARG A 48 -6.88 -5.97 14.07
N ASP A 49 -6.28 -4.81 13.79
CA ASP A 49 -6.55 -3.58 14.53
C ASP A 49 -8.01 -3.13 14.38
N ARG A 50 -8.54 -3.17 13.15
CA ARG A 50 -9.97 -2.89 12.88
C ARG A 50 -10.87 -3.90 13.58
N ALA A 51 -10.49 -5.17 13.61
CA ALA A 51 -11.25 -6.21 14.28
C ALA A 51 -11.34 -5.97 15.80
N ARG A 52 -10.25 -5.49 16.42
CA ARG A 52 -10.21 -5.10 17.83
C ARG A 52 -11.05 -3.86 18.13
N ASP A 53 -11.12 -2.92 17.19
CA ASP A 53 -11.91 -1.69 17.35
C ASP A 53 -13.40 -1.88 16.99
N ARG A 54 -13.83 -3.11 16.59
CA ARG A 54 -15.25 -3.42 16.38
C ARG A 54 -16.03 -3.21 17.67
N GLY A 55 -17.15 -2.51 17.56
CA GLY A 55 -18.02 -2.17 18.70
C GLY A 55 -17.63 -0.89 19.44
N ARG A 56 -16.46 -0.30 19.21
CA ARG A 56 -16.10 0.99 19.80
C ARG A 56 -16.85 2.16 19.12
N PRO A 57 -17.20 3.22 19.87
CA PRO A 57 -17.68 4.48 19.30
C PRO A 57 -16.67 5.04 18.28
N ALA A 58 -17.15 5.73 17.24
CA ALA A 58 -16.29 6.21 16.15
C ALA A 58 -15.13 7.10 16.63
N ALA A 59 -15.36 7.89 17.68
CA ALA A 59 -14.37 8.78 18.29
C ALA A 59 -13.21 8.03 18.97
N GLU A 60 -13.38 6.75 19.31
CA GLU A 60 -12.40 5.94 20.05
C GLU A 60 -11.68 4.91 19.17
N ARG A 61 -12.04 4.82 17.89
CA ARG A 61 -11.39 3.92 16.92
C ARG A 61 -10.03 4.51 16.55
N ARG A 62 -8.98 3.71 16.72
CA ARG A 62 -7.59 4.08 16.43
C ARG A 62 -7.05 3.34 15.21
N ALA A 63 -7.70 2.28 14.79
CA ALA A 63 -7.29 1.52 13.62
C ALA A 63 -7.33 2.39 12.36
N GLU A 64 -6.27 2.32 11.55
CA GLU A 64 -6.26 2.97 10.24
C GLU A 64 -7.40 2.41 9.38
N GLY A 65 -8.02 3.29 8.59
CA GLY A 65 -9.01 2.89 7.59
C GLY A 65 -8.41 1.90 6.59
N ARG A 66 -9.28 1.14 5.91
CA ARG A 66 -8.83 0.33 4.76
C ARG A 66 -8.24 1.28 3.73
N LEU A 67 -7.04 0.97 3.23
CA LEU A 67 -6.43 1.76 2.17
C LEU A 67 -7.29 1.74 0.90
N VAL A 68 -8.06 0.67 0.67
CA VAL A 68 -8.76 0.43 -0.62
C VAL A 68 -10.07 -0.36 -0.47
N GLU A 69 -10.97 -0.03 0.45
CA GLU A 69 -12.33 -0.64 0.39
C GLU A 69 -13.41 0.42 0.55
N GLY A 70 -14.25 0.56 -0.49
CA GLY A 70 -15.42 1.42 -0.51
C GLY A 70 -15.37 2.60 -1.49
N GLN A 71 -14.20 2.99 -1.99
CA GLN A 71 -14.12 3.88 -3.16
C GLN A 71 -13.90 3.04 -4.41
N VAL A 72 -14.86 3.06 -5.33
CA VAL A 72 -14.60 2.75 -6.74
C VAL A 72 -13.34 3.53 -7.11
N VAL A 73 -12.26 2.85 -7.50
CA VAL A 73 -11.07 3.53 -8.00
C VAL A 73 -11.45 4.10 -9.36
N THR A 74 -12.18 5.21 -9.35
CA THR A 74 -12.58 5.90 -10.55
C THR A 74 -11.28 6.27 -11.26
N ASN A 75 -11.20 5.91 -12.52
CA ASN A 75 -10.08 6.24 -13.38
C ASN A 75 -8.74 5.55 -13.04
N TRP A 76 -8.72 4.39 -12.33
CA TRP A 76 -7.48 3.58 -12.20
C TRP A 76 -6.80 3.35 -13.55
N LYS A 77 -7.59 3.05 -14.59
CA LYS A 77 -7.09 2.87 -15.96
C LYS A 77 -6.39 4.12 -16.49
N LYS A 78 -6.93 5.32 -16.24
CA LYS A 78 -6.30 6.58 -16.64
C LYS A 78 -5.05 6.89 -15.81
N ALA A 79 -5.06 6.56 -14.52
CA ALA A 79 -3.88 6.71 -13.67
C ALA A 79 -2.74 5.78 -14.14
N LEU A 80 -3.08 4.55 -14.52
CA LEU A 80 -2.14 3.59 -15.08
C LEU A 80 -1.59 4.07 -16.44
N GLU A 81 -2.43 4.62 -17.31
CA GLU A 81 -1.99 5.24 -18.57
C GLU A 81 -1.06 6.44 -18.34
N GLN A 82 -1.37 7.31 -17.39
CA GLN A 82 -0.47 8.43 -17.04
C GLN A 82 0.88 7.92 -16.51
N LEU A 83 0.86 6.87 -15.70
CA LEU A 83 2.06 6.25 -15.18
C LEU A 83 2.87 5.53 -16.27
N SER A 84 2.22 4.88 -17.24
CA SER A 84 2.91 4.25 -18.38
C SER A 84 3.56 5.29 -19.29
N ILE A 85 2.95 6.46 -19.45
CA ILE A 85 3.53 7.61 -20.16
C ILE A 85 4.73 8.19 -19.39
N ALA A 86 4.60 8.38 -18.07
CA ALA A 86 5.64 8.99 -17.25
C ALA A 86 6.83 8.05 -16.96
N PHE A 87 6.58 6.74 -16.90
CA PHE A 87 7.57 5.71 -16.55
C PHE A 87 7.50 4.49 -17.50
N PRO A 88 7.69 4.69 -18.82
CA PRO A 88 7.45 3.65 -19.83
C PRO A 88 8.29 2.39 -19.57
N GLU A 89 9.58 2.56 -19.29
CA GLU A 89 10.51 1.46 -19.03
C GLU A 89 10.22 0.67 -17.75
N ARG A 90 9.43 1.23 -16.83
CA ARG A 90 9.12 0.59 -15.53
C ARG A 90 7.81 -0.17 -15.55
N ILE A 91 6.87 0.25 -16.39
CA ILE A 91 5.49 -0.27 -16.36
C ILE A 91 5.20 -1.15 -17.58
N HIS A 92 5.73 -0.85 -18.77
CA HIS A 92 5.46 -1.65 -19.97
C HIS A 92 5.98 -3.09 -19.89
N ARG A 93 7.00 -3.37 -19.06
CA ARG A 93 7.49 -4.75 -18.84
C ARG A 93 6.47 -5.64 -18.11
N TYR A 94 5.50 -5.06 -17.41
CA TYR A 94 4.59 -5.77 -16.50
C TYR A 94 3.10 -5.56 -16.84
N LEU A 95 2.80 -4.83 -17.91
CA LEU A 95 1.45 -4.72 -18.51
C LEU A 95 1.23 -5.88 -19.48
#